data_AF-A0A7S2NID8-F1
#
_entry.id   AF-A0A7S2NID8-F1
#
_cell.length_a   1.000
_cell.length_b   1.000
_cell.length_c   1.000
_cell.angle_alpha   90.00
_cell.angle_beta   90.00
_cell.angle_gamma   90.00
#
_symmetry.space_group_name_H-M   'P 1'
#
loop_
_entity.id
_entity.type
_entity.pdbx_description
1 polymer ?
#
loop_
_entity_poly.entity_id
_entity_poly.type
_entity_poly.pdbx_seq_one_letter_code
_entity_poly.pdbx_strand_id
1 'polypeptide(L)'
;GDFADCVDLLIRAGAALNTLAADELSPLHLAAGRGSISSLAMLLASHADPSLAGQRSGKQPLHCACEHGHPMAAAALLAARVEVGSLDRHGSSALHWACMAAAP
;
A
#
# COMPACT_ATOMS: atom_id res chain seq x y z
N GLY A 1 10.88 -12.79 6.74
CA GLY A 1 10.05 -13.93 6.31
C GLY A 1 8.73 -13.35 5.89
N ASP A 2 8.35 -13.50 4.63
CA ASP A 2 7.06 -13.00 4.16
C ASP A 2 5.96 -13.90 4.70
N PHE A 3 4.93 -13.32 5.34
CA PHE A 3 3.73 -14.03 5.80
C PHE A 3 2.75 -14.30 4.64
N ALA A 4 3.28 -14.48 3.43
CA ALA A 4 2.53 -14.60 2.20
C ALA A 4 1.57 -15.80 2.26
N ASP A 5 1.99 -16.93 2.82
CA ASP A 5 1.13 -18.11 2.95
C ASP A 5 -0.11 -17.81 3.80
N CYS A 6 0.03 -17.02 4.87
CA CYS A 6 -1.12 -16.59 5.67
C CYS A 6 -2.03 -15.66 4.88
N VAL A 7 -1.46 -14.75 4.07
CA VAL A 7 -2.24 -13.86 3.20
C VAL A 7 -3.02 -14.66 2.17
N ASP A 8 -2.40 -15.60 1.45
CA ASP A 8 -3.08 -16.47 0.47
C ASP A 8 -4.22 -17.27 1.11
N LEU A 9 -3.97 -17.90 2.27
CA LEU A 9 -4.99 -18.65 2.99
C LEU A 9 -6.19 -17.78 3.38
N LEU A 10 -5.95 -16.56 3.90
CA LEU A 10 -7.02 -15.65 4.31
C LEU A 10 -7.82 -15.12 3.11
N ILE A 11 -7.15 -14.79 2.00
CA ILE A 11 -7.81 -14.38 0.76
C ILE A 11 -8.71 -15.51 0.24
N ARG A 12 -8.20 -16.75 0.18
CA ARG A 12 -8.98 -17.92 -0.24
C ARG A 12 -10.16 -18.22 0.68
N ALA A 13 -10.05 -17.88 1.96
CA ALA A 13 -11.14 -17.98 2.93
C ALA A 13 -12.20 -16.85 2.81
N GLY A 14 -12.04 -15.92 1.86
CA GLY A 14 -12.98 -14.83 1.62
C GLY A 14 -12.75 -13.60 2.50
N ALA A 15 -11.52 -13.40 2.99
CA ALA A 15 -11.19 -12.18 3.73
C ALA A 15 -11.43 -10.93 2.88
N ALA A 16 -12.01 -9.90 3.48
CA ALA A 16 -12.28 -8.64 2.80
C ALA A 16 -10.98 -7.82 2.62
N LEU A 17 -10.58 -7.64 1.36
CA LEU A 17 -9.27 -7.10 0.97
C LEU A 17 -9.08 -5.60 1.26
N ASN A 18 -10.18 -4.88 1.41
CA ASN A 18 -10.22 -3.42 1.58
C ASN A 18 -10.69 -3.02 2.99
N THR A 19 -10.63 -3.95 3.95
CA THR A 19 -10.90 -3.65 5.37
C THR A 19 -9.87 -2.68 5.92
N LEU A 20 -10.28 -1.83 6.85
CA LEU A 20 -9.38 -0.85 7.46
C LEU A 20 -9.01 -1.30 8.88
N ALA A 21 -7.71 -1.26 9.18
CA ALA A 21 -7.19 -1.45 10.53
C ALA A 21 -7.49 -0.22 11.41
N ALA A 22 -7.09 -0.27 12.68
CA ALA A 22 -7.35 0.81 13.66
C ALA A 22 -6.69 2.15 13.29
N ASP A 23 -5.59 2.10 12.54
CA ASP A 23 -4.90 3.27 12.00
C ASP A 23 -5.52 3.78 10.68
N GLU A 24 -6.64 3.17 10.28
CA GLU A 24 -7.45 3.41 9.10
C GLU A 24 -6.73 3.09 7.77
N LEU A 25 -5.81 2.13 7.82
CA LEU A 25 -5.07 1.62 6.66
C LEU A 25 -5.60 0.26 6.21
N SER A 26 -5.61 0.03 4.89
CA SER A 26 -5.96 -1.28 4.32
C SER A 26 -4.78 -2.27 4.36
N PRO A 27 -5.01 -3.59 4.21
CA PRO A 27 -3.94 -4.57 4.04
C PRO A 27 -2.89 -4.16 3.00
N LEU A 28 -3.32 -3.52 1.91
CA LEU A 28 -2.44 -3.09 0.84
C LEU A 28 -1.54 -1.90 1.24
N HIS A 29 -2.02 -0.99 2.09
CA HIS A 29 -1.18 0.06 2.68
C HIS A 29 -0.09 -0.54 3.57
N LEU A 30 -0.47 -1.51 4.41
CA LEU A 30 0.45 -2.17 5.33
C LEU A 30 1.52 -2.96 4.55
N ALA A 31 1.13 -3.71 3.52
CA ALA A 31 2.06 -4.43 2.66
C ALA A 31 3.02 -3.46 1.93
N ALA A 32 2.50 -2.33 1.43
CA ALA A 32 3.29 -1.30 0.76
C ALA A 32 4.31 -0.63 1.70
N GLY A 33 3.87 -0.20 2.89
CA GLY A 33 4.72 0.45 3.89
C GLY A 33 5.71 -0.50 4.60
N ARG A 34 5.51 -1.82 4.49
CA ARG A 34 6.47 -2.84 4.95
C ARG A 34 7.39 -3.37 3.85
N GLY A 35 7.12 -3.01 2.59
CA GLY A 35 7.85 -3.54 1.43
C GLY A 35 7.64 -5.05 1.21
N SER A 36 6.54 -5.63 1.72
CA SER A 36 6.25 -7.07 1.53
C SER A 36 5.70 -7.31 0.13
N ILE A 37 6.60 -7.49 -0.84
CA ILE A 37 6.26 -7.60 -2.26
C ILE A 37 5.36 -8.80 -2.53
N SER A 38 5.61 -9.94 -1.89
CA SER A 38 4.79 -11.14 -2.04
C SER A 38 3.34 -10.89 -1.63
N SER A 39 3.13 -10.30 -0.44
CA SER A 39 1.80 -9.96 0.08
C SER A 39 1.10 -8.92 -0.80
N LEU A 40 1.83 -7.88 -1.21
CA LEU A 40 1.33 -6.83 -2.07
C LEU A 40 0.88 -7.38 -3.43
N ALA A 41 1.69 -8.23 -4.06
CA ALA A 41 1.39 -8.85 -5.35
C ALA A 41 0.12 -9.71 -5.27
N MET A 42 -0.04 -10.52 -4.22
CA MET A 42 -1.24 -11.34 -4.05
C MET A 42 -2.50 -10.50 -3.80
N LEU A 43 -2.40 -9.45 -2.99
CA LEU A 43 -3.52 -8.54 -2.76
C LEU A 43 -3.97 -7.86 -4.07
N LEU A 44 -3.01 -7.36 -4.87
CA LEU A 44 -3.28 -6.76 -6.17
C LEU A 44 -3.88 -7.78 -7.16
N ALA A 45 -3.32 -8.98 -7.23
CA ALA A 45 -3.84 -10.06 -8.07
C ALA A 45 -5.26 -10.49 -7.67
N SER A 46 -5.61 -10.30 -6.40
CA SER A 46 -6.94 -10.60 -5.85
C SER A 46 -7.91 -9.42 -5.94
N HIS A 47 -7.55 -8.34 -6.65
CA HIS A 47 -8.36 -7.14 -6.84
C HIS A 47 -8.59 -6.30 -5.56
N ALA A 48 -7.62 -6.29 -4.64
CA ALA A 48 -7.56 -5.23 -3.62
C ALA A 48 -7.44 -3.86 -4.32
N ASP A 49 -8.08 -2.82 -3.77
CA ASP A 49 -8.09 -1.49 -4.38
C ASP A 49 -6.76 -0.77 -4.12
N PRO A 50 -5.93 -0.54 -5.16
CA PRO A 50 -4.63 0.12 -5.01
C PRO A 50 -4.74 1.64 -4.83
N SER A 51 -5.92 2.21 -5.08
CA SER A 51 -6.21 3.64 -4.98
C SER A 51 -6.96 4.01 -3.70
N LEU A 52 -7.34 3.03 -2.88
CA LEU A 52 -8.06 3.24 -1.63
C LEU A 52 -7.26 4.18 -0.74
N ALA A 53 -7.85 5.32 -0.37
CA ALA A 53 -7.25 6.24 0.58
C ALA A 53 -7.55 5.78 2.01
N GLY A 54 -6.50 5.72 2.84
CA GLY A 54 -6.64 5.52 4.28
C GLY A 54 -7.45 6.65 4.90
N GLN A 55 -8.36 6.31 5.81
CA GLN A 55 -9.37 7.27 6.28
C GLN A 55 -8.81 8.32 7.24
N ARG A 56 -7.58 8.15 7.75
CA ARG A 56 -7.04 9.07 8.76
C ARG A 56 -6.23 10.19 8.11
N SER A 57 -5.26 9.80 7.30
CA SER A 57 -4.33 10.71 6.61
C SER A 57 -4.68 10.94 5.15
N GLY A 58 -5.60 10.18 4.55
CA GLY A 58 -5.84 10.20 3.10
C GLY A 58 -4.72 9.61 2.25
N LYS A 59 -3.70 9.01 2.88
CA LYS A 59 -2.62 8.33 2.17
C LYS A 59 -3.20 7.14 1.41
N GLN A 60 -2.79 6.98 0.15
CA GLN A 60 -2.95 5.73 -0.60
C GLN A 60 -1.74 4.80 -0.34
N PRO A 61 -1.81 3.50 -0.72
CA PRO A 61 -0.68 2.58 -0.58
C PRO A 61 0.63 3.10 -1.19
N LEU A 62 0.55 3.86 -2.30
CA LEU A 62 1.74 4.44 -2.95
C LEU A 62 2.46 5.44 -2.05
N HIS A 63 1.72 6.24 -1.26
CA HIS A 63 2.32 7.16 -0.28
C HIS A 63 3.11 6.37 0.77
N CYS A 64 2.54 5.27 1.29
CA CYS A 64 3.20 4.44 2.28
C CYS A 64 4.47 3.78 1.74
N ALA A 65 4.46 3.27 0.50
CA ALA A 65 5.66 2.71 -0.14
C ALA A 65 6.77 3.75 -0.29
N CYS A 66 6.43 4.97 -0.72
CA CYS A 66 7.40 6.05 -0.90
C CYS A 66 7.92 6.61 0.43
N GLU A 67 7.04 6.80 1.42
CA GLU A 67 7.40 7.27 2.77
C GLU A 67 8.39 6.33 3.48
N HIS A 68 8.27 5.02 3.27
CA HIS A 68 9.12 4.03 3.92
C HIS A 68 10.27 3.53 3.03
N GLY A 69 10.49 4.14 1.86
CA GLY A 69 11.63 3.83 0.99
C GLY A 69 11.56 2.44 0.35
N HIS A 70 10.38 1.99 -0.09
CA HIS A 70 10.15 0.68 -0.70
C HIS A 70 9.91 0.79 -2.22
N PRO A 71 10.97 0.97 -3.05
CA PRO A 71 10.83 1.23 -4.48
C PRO A 71 10.19 0.08 -5.25
N MET A 72 10.43 -1.18 -4.84
CA MET A 72 9.79 -2.34 -5.48
C MET A 72 8.27 -2.36 -5.23
N ALA A 73 7.82 -1.97 -4.03
CA ALA A 73 6.40 -1.87 -3.72
C ALA A 73 5.76 -0.70 -4.49
N ALA A 74 6.45 0.43 -4.57
CA ALA A 74 6.01 1.57 -5.37
C ALA A 74 5.88 1.19 -6.86
N ALA A 75 6.86 0.48 -7.42
CA ALA A 75 6.82 0.01 -8.80
C ALA A 75 5.62 -0.92 -9.07
N ALA A 76 5.33 -1.86 -8.16
CA ALA A 76 4.19 -2.75 -8.27
C ALA A 76 2.84 -2.00 -8.22
N LEU A 77 2.73 -0.97 -7.37
CA LEU A 77 1.54 -0.12 -7.31
C LEU A 77 1.37 0.74 -8.56
N LEU A 78 2.46 1.30 -9.09
CA LEU A 78 2.44 2.06 -10.35
C LEU A 78 2.01 1.19 -11.54
N ALA A 79 2.42 -0.09 -11.56
CA ALA A 79 1.96 -1.05 -12.55
C ALA A 79 0.44 -1.32 -12.47
N ALA A 80 -0.18 -1.11 -11.31
CA ALA A 80 -1.62 -1.20 -11.11
C ALA A 80 -2.41 0.06 -11.60
N ARG A 81 -1.76 0.98 -12.33
CA ARG A 81 -2.37 2.19 -12.93
C ARG A 81 -3.03 3.14 -11.94
N VAL A 82 -2.45 3.28 -10.75
CA VAL A 82 -2.86 4.30 -9.78
C VAL A 82 -2.49 5.70 -10.25
N GLU A 83 -3.29 6.70 -9.86
CA GLU A 83 -3.02 8.11 -10.11
C GLU A 83 -1.83 8.59 -9.27
N VAL A 84 -0.73 8.96 -9.93
CA VAL A 84 0.54 9.33 -9.30
C VAL A 84 0.47 10.71 -8.63
N GLY A 85 -0.41 11.58 -9.13
CA GLY A 85 -0.60 12.95 -8.63
C GLY A 85 -1.52 13.08 -7.43
N SER A 86 -2.06 11.97 -6.90
CA SER A 86 -2.97 11.98 -5.76
C SER A 86 -2.32 12.64 -4.54
N LEU A 87 -3.10 13.45 -3.82
CA LEU A 87 -2.65 14.13 -2.60
C LEU A 87 -3.34 13.51 -1.39
N ASP A 88 -2.57 13.35 -0.31
CA ASP A 88 -3.12 13.03 1.00
C ASP A 88 -3.77 14.27 1.66
N ARG A 89 -4.28 14.12 2.88
CA ARG A 89 -4.92 15.21 3.64
C ARG A 89 -3.97 16.31 4.07
N HIS A 90 -2.66 16.09 3.96
CA HIS A 90 -1.65 17.10 4.19
C HIS A 90 -1.27 17.84 2.90
N GLY A 91 -1.93 17.54 1.78
CA GLY A 91 -1.59 18.09 0.47
C GLY A 91 -0.29 17.52 -0.11
N SER A 92 0.18 16.39 0.42
CA SER A 92 1.42 15.75 0.00
C SER A 92 1.15 14.61 -0.97
N SER A 93 1.86 14.58 -2.09
CA SER A 93 1.86 13.43 -3.01
C SER A 93 2.88 12.38 -2.59
N ALA A 94 2.81 11.19 -3.18
CA ALA A 94 3.82 10.15 -2.98
C ALA A 94 5.26 10.64 -3.27
N LEU A 95 5.44 11.53 -4.25
CA LEU A 95 6.75 12.12 -4.56
C LEU A 95 7.25 13.04 -3.42
N HIS A 96 6.37 13.82 -2.79
CA HIS A 96 6.76 14.63 -1.63
C HIS A 96 7.30 13.74 -0.50
N TRP A 97 6.60 12.64 -0.20
CA TRP A 97 7.04 11.68 0.81
C TRP A 97 8.38 11.01 0.45
N ALA A 98 8.58 10.64 -0.82
CA ALA A 98 9.85 10.07 -1.28
C ALA A 98 11.05 11.03 -1.13
N CYS A 99 10.82 12.35 -1.29
CA CYS A 99 11.87 13.36 -1.10
C CYS A 99 12.10 13.76 0.35
N MET A 100 11.07 13.68 1.21
CA MET A 100 11.16 14.03 2.64
C MET A 100 11.71 12.89 3.49
N ALA A 101 11.40 11.64 3.14
CA ALA A 101 11.87 10.49 3.89
C ALA A 101 13.39 10.38 3.75
N ALA A 102 14.10 10.54 4.86
CA ALA A 102 15.53 10.28 4.90
C ALA A 102 15.76 8.79 4.56
N ALA A 103 16.55 8.52 3.51
CA ALA A 103 17.12 7.20 3.33
C ALA A 103 17.95 6.84 4.59
N PRO A 104 17.91 5.57 5.04
CA PRO A 104 18.61 5.13 6.26
C PRO A 104 20.12 5.34 6.19
#